data_AF-A0A8H7G6K0-F1
#
_entry.id   AF-A0A8H7G6K0-F1
#
_cell.length_a   1.000
_cell.length_b   1.000
_cell.length_c   1.000
_cell.angle_alpha   90.00
_cell.angle_beta   90.00
_cell.angle_gamma   90.00
#
_symmetry.space_group_name_H-M   'P 1'
#
loop_
_entity.id
_entity.type
_entity.pdbx_description
1 polymer ?
#
loop_
_entity_poly.entity_id
_entity_poly.type
_entity_poly.pdbx_seq_one_letter_code
_entity_poly.pdbx_strand_id
1 'polypeptide(L)'
;MFGLASCFVERVCSPPKKKHNAMPTAIANYTQRVVDTSLSATQIQQALYFIDHFLGDIGQPLHVENYEVGGNDITATCAGTKTNLHATWDTGMIVQMVSATYAGSTTAWADALIADIKTGTYKSQAAGWISCSSVTEPLSRKRSIEDDIAGLLGARESAATVTPLACPQVWAAESNAYDCSNVFDYTNGTDLCTGTYFTTNIKVINLQIAKQGYRLAAWLNVLFDGAVSLP
;
A
#
# COMPACT_ATOMS: atom_id res chain seq x y z
N MET A 1 11.58 -28.91 16.91
CA MET A 1 11.93 -27.74 16.09
C MET A 1 10.82 -26.67 16.02
N PHE A 2 9.73 -26.74 16.81
CA PHE A 2 8.58 -25.83 16.71
C PHE A 2 8.72 -24.44 17.37
N GLY A 3 9.82 -24.16 18.10
CA GLY A 3 9.95 -22.92 18.88
C GLY A 3 10.44 -21.68 18.11
N LEU A 4 11.22 -21.86 17.03
CA LEU A 4 11.82 -20.75 16.28
C LEU A 4 10.84 -20.11 15.27
N ALA A 5 9.97 -20.90 14.64
CA ALA A 5 8.98 -20.40 13.69
C ALA A 5 7.91 -19.52 14.37
N SER A 6 7.48 -19.88 15.59
CA SER A 6 6.50 -19.08 16.35
C SER A 6 7.03 -17.69 16.74
N CYS A 7 8.32 -17.60 17.07
CA CYS A 7 8.96 -16.35 17.47
C CYS A 7 9.24 -15.42 16.27
N PHE A 8 9.46 -15.99 15.09
CA PHE A 8 9.57 -15.25 13.83
C PHE A 8 8.24 -14.63 13.42
N VAL A 9 7.15 -15.40 13.48
CA VAL A 9 5.79 -14.93 13.22
C VAL A 9 5.41 -13.81 14.18
N GLU A 10 5.65 -13.91 15.49
CA GLU A 10 5.33 -12.80 16.42
C GLU A 10 6.11 -11.51 16.14
N ARG A 11 7.33 -11.61 15.61
CA ARG A 11 8.21 -10.46 15.35
C ARG A 11 7.86 -9.70 14.07
N VAL A 12 7.41 -10.43 13.05
CA VAL A 12 7.01 -9.94 11.71
C VAL A 12 5.50 -9.61 11.67
N CYS A 13 4.68 -10.34 12.42
CA CYS A 13 3.22 -10.24 12.43
C CYS A 13 2.65 -9.37 13.54
N SER A 14 3.49 -8.50 14.11
CA SER A 14 3.03 -7.52 15.06
C SER A 14 2.52 -6.30 14.31
N PRO A 15 1.29 -5.80 14.58
CA PRO A 15 0.82 -4.57 13.97
C PRO A 15 1.84 -3.44 14.20
N PRO A 16 1.98 -2.52 13.23
CA PRO A 16 3.01 -1.49 13.24
C PRO A 16 3.08 -0.80 14.61
N LYS A 17 4.22 -0.94 15.31
CA LYS A 17 4.43 -0.27 16.61
C LYS A 17 4.39 1.25 16.39
N LYS A 18 4.19 2.06 17.45
CA LYS A 18 4.15 3.54 17.40
C LYS A 18 5.28 4.23 16.58
N LYS A 19 6.38 3.53 16.27
CA LYS A 19 7.49 3.97 15.42
C LYS A 19 7.25 3.84 13.90
N HIS A 20 6.16 3.21 13.44
CA HIS A 20 5.84 2.97 12.03
C HIS A 20 4.88 4.02 11.43
N ASN A 21 4.71 5.16 12.10
CA ASN A 21 3.83 6.24 11.62
C ASN A 21 4.47 7.10 10.52
N ALA A 22 5.71 6.84 10.09
CA ALA A 22 6.44 7.72 9.17
C ALA A 22 5.69 7.94 7.84
N MET A 23 5.24 6.87 7.18
CA MET A 23 4.53 6.97 5.91
C MET A 23 3.11 7.54 6.08
N PRO A 24 2.26 7.07 7.03
CA PRO A 24 0.99 7.73 7.35
C PRO A 24 1.12 9.23 7.71
N THR A 25 2.18 9.62 8.44
CA THR A 25 2.49 11.03 8.74
C THR A 25 2.93 11.80 7.50
N ALA A 26 3.71 11.20 6.60
CA ALA A 26 4.09 11.82 5.34
C ALA A 26 2.85 12.07 4.46
N ILE A 27 1.96 11.09 4.34
CA ILE A 27 0.69 11.25 3.62
C ILE A 27 -0.12 12.40 4.22
N ALA A 28 -0.25 12.48 5.54
CA ALA A 28 -0.94 13.59 6.21
C ALA A 28 -0.29 14.95 5.91
N ASN A 29 1.04 15.05 5.99
CA ASN A 29 1.77 16.28 5.71
C ASN A 29 1.55 16.76 4.26
N TYR A 30 1.77 15.87 3.27
CA TYR A 30 1.64 16.26 1.87
C TYR A 30 0.19 16.51 1.47
N THR A 31 -0.78 15.84 2.10
CA THR A 31 -2.22 16.14 1.96
C THR A 31 -2.55 17.56 2.41
N GLN A 32 -1.95 18.06 3.50
CA GLN A 32 -2.12 19.47 3.91
C GLN A 32 -1.44 20.45 2.96
N ARG A 33 -0.30 20.08 2.38
CA ARG A 33 0.49 20.96 1.52
C ARG A 33 -0.09 21.10 0.12
N VAL A 34 -0.69 20.05 -0.43
CA VAL A 34 -1.19 20.07 -1.82
C VAL A 34 -2.36 21.04 -2.01
N VAL A 35 -3.12 21.32 -0.96
CA VAL A 35 -4.24 22.30 -0.97
C VAL A 35 -3.86 23.65 -0.36
N ASP A 36 -2.59 23.86 0.00
CA ASP A 36 -2.13 25.11 0.62
C ASP A 36 -1.84 26.19 -0.42
N THR A 37 -2.78 27.13 -0.58
CA THR A 37 -2.63 28.24 -1.53
C THR A 37 -1.55 29.25 -1.15
N SER A 38 -0.94 29.15 0.05
CA SER A 38 0.21 29.98 0.44
C SER A 38 1.55 29.44 -0.08
N LEU A 39 1.61 28.19 -0.53
CA LEU A 39 2.81 27.57 -1.09
C LEU A 39 3.01 27.93 -2.56
N SER A 40 4.25 27.80 -3.04
CA SER A 40 4.54 27.98 -4.47
C SER A 40 3.95 26.83 -5.30
N ALA A 41 3.67 27.08 -6.57
CA ALA A 41 3.19 26.04 -7.50
C ALA A 41 4.13 24.82 -7.55
N THR A 42 5.45 25.02 -7.44
CA THR A 42 6.43 23.93 -7.36
C THR A 42 6.27 23.11 -6.09
N GLN A 43 6.04 23.75 -4.94
CA GLN A 43 5.84 23.05 -3.67
C GLN A 43 4.52 22.26 -3.64
N ILE A 44 3.46 22.80 -4.25
CA ILE A 44 2.19 22.11 -4.42
C ILE A 44 2.36 20.90 -5.36
N GLN A 45 3.05 21.08 -6.49
CA GLN A 45 3.35 19.98 -7.41
C GLN A 45 4.18 18.88 -6.74
N GLN A 46 5.19 19.24 -5.96
CA GLN A 46 5.97 18.28 -5.18
C GLN A 46 5.09 17.52 -4.18
N ALA A 47 4.18 18.21 -3.48
CA ALA A 47 3.25 17.56 -2.57
C ALA A 47 2.35 16.55 -3.30
N LEU A 48 1.87 16.87 -4.50
CA LEU A 48 1.10 15.95 -5.31
C LEU A 48 1.92 14.70 -5.71
N TYR A 49 3.17 14.86 -6.14
CA TYR A 49 4.05 13.73 -6.44
C TYR A 49 4.27 12.81 -5.23
N PHE A 50 4.44 13.40 -4.04
CA PHE A 50 4.60 12.61 -2.82
C PHE A 50 3.32 11.87 -2.42
N ILE A 51 2.14 12.46 -2.59
CA ILE A 51 0.87 11.77 -2.33
C ILE A 51 0.71 10.57 -3.27
N ASP A 52 0.91 10.76 -4.57
CA ASP A 52 0.86 9.70 -5.58
C ASP A 52 1.81 8.54 -5.21
N HIS A 53 3.05 8.86 -4.90
CA HIS A 53 4.08 7.87 -4.55
C HIS A 53 3.77 7.12 -3.24
N PHE A 54 3.52 7.83 -2.14
CA PHE A 54 3.31 7.18 -0.84
C PHE A 54 2.01 6.39 -0.75
N LEU A 55 0.96 6.80 -1.48
CA LEU A 55 -0.25 5.99 -1.60
C LEU A 55 0.00 4.72 -2.42
N GLY A 56 0.96 4.71 -3.36
CA GLY A 56 1.43 3.48 -3.99
C GLY A 56 2.20 2.59 -3.00
N ASP A 57 3.23 3.15 -2.36
CA ASP A 57 4.16 2.45 -1.47
C ASP A 57 3.49 1.80 -0.27
N ILE A 58 2.46 2.42 0.30
CA ILE A 58 1.75 1.85 1.46
C ILE A 58 1.05 0.53 1.13
N GLY A 59 0.86 0.22 -0.16
CA GLY A 59 0.36 -1.07 -0.64
C GLY A 59 1.42 -2.18 -0.68
N GLN A 60 2.70 -1.85 -0.60
CA GLN A 60 3.80 -2.81 -0.64
C GLN A 60 4.05 -3.34 0.79
N PRO A 61 3.82 -4.64 1.08
CA PRO A 61 3.97 -5.19 2.44
C PRO A 61 5.32 -4.87 3.12
N LEU A 62 6.42 -5.05 2.40
CA LEU A 62 7.77 -4.79 2.90
C LEU A 62 8.10 -3.30 3.10
N HIS A 63 7.28 -2.37 2.62
CA HIS A 63 7.42 -0.93 2.92
C HIS A 63 6.83 -0.57 4.29
N VAL A 64 6.04 -1.46 4.89
CA VAL A 64 5.46 -1.29 6.23
C VAL A 64 6.04 -2.28 7.27
N GLU A 65 7.07 -3.03 6.88
CA GLU A 65 7.85 -3.96 7.70
C GLU A 65 9.29 -3.44 7.91
N ASN A 66 9.89 -3.73 9.07
CA ASN A 66 11.25 -3.34 9.42
C ASN A 66 12.23 -4.53 9.49
N TYR A 67 11.73 -5.76 9.51
CA TYR A 67 12.54 -6.97 9.57
C TYR A 67 13.52 -7.01 8.39
N GLU A 68 14.82 -7.13 8.69
CA GLU A 68 15.91 -7.11 7.70
C GLU A 68 15.84 -5.90 6.76
N VAL A 69 15.51 -4.72 7.31
CA VAL A 69 15.36 -3.46 6.58
C VAL A 69 14.29 -3.59 5.48
N GLY A 70 13.13 -4.12 5.85
CA GLY A 70 12.05 -4.42 4.92
C GLY A 70 12.44 -5.51 3.92
N GLY A 71 13.22 -6.51 4.34
CA GLY A 71 13.70 -7.59 3.48
C GLY A 71 14.82 -7.22 2.51
N ASN A 72 15.41 -6.02 2.62
CA ASN A 72 16.59 -5.65 1.82
C ASN A 72 17.83 -6.49 2.17
N ASP A 73 17.96 -6.89 3.44
CA ASP A 73 19.09 -7.71 3.90
C ASP A 73 18.85 -9.23 3.69
N ILE A 74 17.74 -9.60 3.08
CA ILE A 74 17.39 -11.00 2.77
C ILE A 74 17.74 -11.30 1.31
N THR A 75 18.76 -12.13 1.09
CA THR A 75 19.14 -12.57 -0.26
C THR A 75 18.07 -13.45 -0.89
N ALA A 76 17.74 -13.19 -2.15
CA ALA A 76 16.78 -13.96 -2.95
C ALA A 76 17.33 -14.23 -4.36
N THR A 77 16.68 -15.14 -5.07
CA THR A 77 16.85 -15.30 -6.52
C THR A 77 15.53 -15.00 -7.20
N CYS A 78 15.55 -14.24 -8.28
CA CYS A 78 14.39 -13.92 -9.10
C CYS A 78 14.77 -14.08 -10.58
N ALA A 79 14.05 -14.94 -11.30
CA ALA A 79 14.24 -15.20 -12.72
C ALA A 79 15.72 -15.51 -13.07
N GLY A 80 16.36 -16.36 -12.26
CA GLY A 80 17.74 -16.79 -12.39
C GLY A 80 18.79 -15.78 -11.89
N THR A 81 18.38 -14.59 -11.46
CA THR A 81 19.30 -13.51 -11.02
C THR A 81 19.27 -13.35 -9.50
N LYS A 82 20.45 -13.25 -8.88
CA LYS A 82 20.57 -12.94 -7.45
C LYS A 82 20.12 -11.50 -7.18
N THR A 83 19.31 -11.33 -6.14
CA THR A 83 18.75 -10.05 -5.70
C THR A 83 18.45 -10.11 -4.19
N ASN A 84 17.60 -9.23 -3.67
CA ASN A 84 17.03 -9.31 -2.33
C ASN A 84 15.50 -9.46 -2.36
N LEU A 85 14.91 -9.83 -1.21
CA LEU A 85 13.47 -10.06 -1.09
C LEU A 85 12.65 -8.79 -1.40
N HIS A 86 13.12 -7.62 -0.93
CA HIS A 86 12.47 -6.34 -1.21
C HIS A 86 12.34 -6.06 -2.71
N ALA A 87 13.46 -6.09 -3.43
CA ALA A 87 13.53 -5.87 -4.88
C ALA A 87 12.74 -6.94 -5.68
N THR A 88 12.61 -8.14 -5.14
CA THR A 88 11.77 -9.20 -5.73
C THR A 88 10.29 -8.77 -5.75
N TRP A 89 9.80 -8.18 -4.66
CA TRP A 89 8.43 -7.67 -4.54
C TRP A 89 8.22 -6.33 -5.28
N ASP A 90 9.16 -5.40 -5.14
CA ASP A 90 9.08 -4.06 -5.77
C ASP A 90 9.13 -4.12 -7.30
N THR A 91 9.87 -5.08 -7.87
CA THR A 91 10.20 -5.03 -9.30
C THR A 91 10.21 -6.41 -9.93
N GLY A 92 10.92 -7.38 -9.34
CA GLY A 92 11.22 -8.66 -9.99
C GLY A 92 9.97 -9.41 -10.46
N MET A 93 9.03 -9.67 -9.55
CA MET A 93 7.80 -10.38 -9.89
C MET A 93 6.92 -9.59 -10.86
N ILE A 94 6.82 -8.27 -10.70
CA ILE A 94 6.04 -7.40 -11.58
C ILE A 94 6.57 -7.45 -13.00
N VAL A 95 7.88 -7.24 -13.19
CA VAL A 95 8.52 -7.28 -14.52
C VAL A 95 8.32 -8.65 -15.17
N GLN A 96 8.48 -9.73 -14.40
CA GLN A 96 8.29 -11.09 -14.89
C GLN A 96 6.84 -11.31 -15.38
N MET A 97 5.86 -10.89 -14.59
CA MET A 97 4.43 -11.03 -14.91
C MET A 97 4.03 -10.12 -16.09
N VAL A 98 4.44 -8.85 -16.10
CA VAL A 98 4.11 -7.90 -17.17
C VAL A 98 4.70 -8.34 -18.50
N SER A 99 5.94 -8.83 -18.50
CA SER A 99 6.57 -9.38 -19.70
C SER A 99 5.83 -10.63 -20.20
N ALA A 100 5.47 -11.55 -19.31
CA ALA A 100 4.89 -12.85 -19.69
C ALA A 100 3.40 -12.77 -20.08
N THR A 101 2.61 -11.96 -19.39
CA THR A 101 1.14 -11.91 -19.52
C THR A 101 0.66 -10.74 -20.37
N TYR A 102 1.40 -9.62 -20.36
CA TYR A 102 0.98 -8.36 -20.98
C TYR A 102 1.93 -7.88 -22.08
N ALA A 103 2.79 -8.77 -22.58
CA ALA A 103 3.79 -8.46 -23.62
C ALA A 103 4.67 -7.24 -23.29
N GLY A 104 4.94 -7.00 -22.00
CA GLY A 104 5.73 -5.86 -21.53
C GLY A 104 4.93 -4.57 -21.35
N SER A 105 3.62 -4.54 -21.63
CA SER A 105 2.79 -3.33 -21.53
C SER A 105 2.20 -3.16 -20.13
N THR A 106 2.71 -2.18 -19.38
CA THR A 106 2.13 -1.78 -18.09
C THR A 106 0.75 -1.15 -18.24
N THR A 107 0.48 -0.48 -19.37
CA THR A 107 -0.87 0.02 -19.70
C THR A 107 -1.86 -1.12 -19.84
N ALA A 108 -1.51 -2.20 -20.54
CA ALA A 108 -2.41 -3.35 -20.69
C ALA A 108 -2.67 -4.06 -19.35
N TRP A 109 -1.66 -4.10 -18.46
CA TRP A 109 -1.85 -4.60 -17.10
C TRP A 109 -2.79 -3.70 -16.28
N ALA A 110 -2.60 -2.38 -16.33
CA ALA A 110 -3.49 -1.43 -15.66
C ALA A 110 -4.94 -1.52 -16.18
N ASP A 111 -5.12 -1.63 -17.50
CA ASP A 111 -6.44 -1.81 -18.12
C ASP A 111 -7.13 -3.09 -17.63
N ALA A 112 -6.38 -4.17 -17.46
CA ALA A 112 -6.90 -5.41 -16.91
C ALA A 112 -7.33 -5.25 -15.44
N LEU A 113 -6.55 -4.56 -14.61
CA LEU A 113 -6.93 -4.25 -13.22
C LEU A 113 -8.18 -3.37 -13.16
N ILE A 114 -8.29 -2.37 -14.05
CA ILE A 114 -9.48 -1.52 -14.17
C ILE A 114 -10.71 -2.35 -14.56
N ALA A 115 -10.57 -3.30 -15.50
CA ALA A 115 -11.64 -4.22 -15.85
C ALA A 115 -12.05 -5.09 -14.66
N ASP A 116 -11.09 -5.62 -13.90
CA ASP A 116 -11.37 -6.40 -12.69
C ASP A 116 -12.10 -5.59 -11.61
N ILE A 117 -11.78 -4.30 -11.46
CA ILE A 117 -12.48 -3.38 -10.55
C ILE A 117 -13.91 -3.13 -11.01
N LYS A 118 -14.14 -2.83 -12.30
CA LYS A 118 -15.46 -2.42 -12.79
C LYS A 118 -16.43 -3.58 -12.96
N THR A 119 -15.94 -4.70 -13.48
CA THR A 119 -16.79 -5.81 -13.93
C THR A 119 -16.30 -7.19 -13.51
N GLY A 120 -15.03 -7.33 -13.11
CA GLY A 120 -14.42 -8.63 -12.80
C GLY A 120 -14.30 -8.93 -11.30
N THR A 121 -13.17 -9.54 -10.93
CA THR A 121 -12.98 -10.21 -9.64
C THR A 121 -13.03 -9.26 -8.44
N TYR A 122 -12.70 -7.99 -8.66
CA TYR A 122 -12.61 -7.00 -7.60
C TYR A 122 -13.89 -6.17 -7.41
N LYS A 123 -14.85 -6.27 -8.33
CA LYS A 123 -16.08 -5.47 -8.31
C LYS A 123 -16.82 -5.47 -6.98
N SER A 124 -17.03 -6.63 -6.37
CA SER A 124 -17.76 -6.75 -5.10
C SER A 124 -16.97 -6.25 -3.89
N GLN A 125 -15.65 -6.03 -4.04
CA GLN A 125 -14.74 -5.67 -2.97
C GLN A 125 -14.35 -4.18 -3.03
N ALA A 126 -14.30 -3.60 -4.22
CA ALA A 126 -13.73 -2.28 -4.50
C ALA A 126 -14.28 -1.16 -3.60
N ALA A 127 -15.61 -1.10 -3.44
CA ALA A 127 -16.26 -0.11 -2.58
C ALA A 127 -15.81 -0.18 -1.11
N GLY A 128 -15.37 -1.36 -0.64
CA GLY A 128 -14.86 -1.54 0.72
C GLY A 128 -13.42 -1.05 0.91
N TRP A 129 -12.64 -0.89 -0.16
CA TRP A 129 -11.20 -0.58 -0.07
C TRP A 129 -10.91 0.84 0.44
N ILE A 130 -11.87 1.74 0.31
CA ILE A 130 -11.80 3.14 0.79
C ILE A 130 -12.28 3.30 2.24
N SER A 131 -12.67 2.22 2.91
CA SER A 131 -13.03 2.27 4.34
C SER A 131 -11.80 2.57 5.20
N CYS A 132 -11.91 3.52 6.12
CA CYS A 132 -10.83 3.95 7.02
C CYS A 132 -10.95 3.39 8.42
N SER A 133 -11.66 2.28 8.56
CA SER A 133 -11.97 1.66 9.85
C SER A 133 -11.58 0.20 9.80
N SER A 134 -10.93 -0.29 10.86
CA SER A 134 -10.79 -1.73 11.04
C SER A 134 -12.17 -2.38 11.02
N VAL A 135 -12.28 -3.57 10.43
CA VAL A 135 -13.52 -4.35 10.39
C VAL A 135 -14.08 -4.68 11.78
N THR A 136 -13.27 -4.51 12.83
CA THR A 136 -13.63 -4.73 14.24
C THR A 136 -14.04 -3.48 15.00
N GLU A 137 -13.96 -2.28 14.39
CA GLU A 137 -14.36 -1.04 15.06
C GLU A 137 -15.90 -0.93 15.14
N PRO A 138 -16.44 -0.42 16.27
CA PRO A 138 -17.87 -0.14 16.37
C PRO A 138 -18.28 0.91 15.33
N LEU A 139 -19.52 0.80 14.82
CA LEU A 139 -20.07 1.70 13.79
C LEU A 139 -19.92 3.19 14.14
N SER A 140 -19.99 3.54 15.43
CA SER A 140 -19.81 4.90 15.95
C SER A 140 -18.40 5.47 15.79
N ARG A 141 -17.41 4.63 15.48
CA ARG A 141 -16.01 5.01 15.23
C ARG A 141 -15.59 4.77 13.79
N LYS A 142 -16.53 4.38 12.91
CA LYS A 142 -16.21 4.27 11.50
C LYS A 142 -15.87 5.63 10.92
N ARG A 143 -14.80 5.66 10.13
CA ARG A 143 -14.25 6.83 9.44
C ARG A 143 -14.24 6.57 7.95
N SER A 144 -14.57 7.59 7.17
CA SER A 144 -14.34 7.62 5.71
C SER A 144 -13.12 8.45 5.34
N ILE A 145 -12.75 8.43 4.05
CA ILE A 145 -11.68 9.27 3.52
C ILE A 145 -12.05 10.75 3.68
N GLU A 146 -13.32 11.09 3.45
CA GLU A 146 -13.86 12.43 3.66
C GLU A 146 -13.70 12.88 5.12
N ASP A 147 -14.06 12.05 6.11
CA ASP A 147 -13.92 12.38 7.53
C ASP A 147 -12.46 12.65 7.93
N ASP A 148 -11.53 11.88 7.39
CA ASP A 148 -10.11 11.98 7.67
C ASP A 148 -9.48 13.24 7.05
N ILE A 149 -9.77 13.50 5.77
CA ILE A 149 -9.28 14.71 5.09
C ILE A 149 -9.91 15.96 5.71
N ALA A 150 -11.23 15.96 5.94
CA ALA A 150 -11.91 17.09 6.57
C ALA A 150 -11.38 17.38 7.98
N GLY A 151 -11.15 16.34 8.79
CA GLY A 151 -10.57 16.48 10.13
C GLY A 151 -9.16 17.06 10.10
N LEU A 152 -8.31 16.61 9.16
CA LEU A 152 -6.95 17.10 8.98
C LEU A 152 -6.89 18.57 8.55
N LEU A 153 -7.74 18.95 7.59
CA LEU A 153 -7.79 20.31 7.07
C LEU A 153 -8.50 21.29 8.02
N GLY A 154 -9.43 20.81 8.86
CA GLY A 154 -10.07 21.61 9.91
C GLY A 154 -9.18 21.87 11.13
N ALA A 155 -8.26 20.95 11.45
CA ALA A 155 -7.34 21.09 12.60
C ALA A 155 -6.18 22.08 12.37
N ARG A 156 -6.13 22.72 11.19
CA ARG A 156 -5.04 23.57 10.69
C ARG A 156 -4.75 24.82 11.55
N GLU A 157 -5.61 25.14 12.51
CA GLU A 157 -5.41 26.28 13.42
C GLU A 157 -4.56 25.99 14.68
N SER A 158 -4.20 24.73 15.02
CA SER A 158 -3.57 24.50 16.36
C SER A 158 -2.48 23.43 16.54
N ALA A 159 -2.16 22.58 15.56
CA ALA A 159 -1.24 21.46 15.80
C ALA A 159 0.17 21.70 15.22
N ALA A 160 1.16 21.91 16.11
CA ALA A 160 2.60 21.90 15.78
C ALA A 160 3.14 20.51 15.37
N THR A 161 2.29 19.48 15.40
CA THR A 161 2.61 18.09 15.05
C THR A 161 1.55 17.53 14.12
N VAL A 162 1.97 17.00 12.97
CA VAL A 162 1.09 16.33 12.01
C VAL A 162 0.67 14.97 12.57
N THR A 163 -0.62 14.84 12.92
CA THR A 163 -1.20 13.58 13.36
C THR A 163 -1.39 12.64 12.17
N PRO A 164 -0.98 11.36 12.26
CA PRO A 164 -1.27 10.37 11.22
C PRO A 164 -2.78 10.25 10.96
N LEU A 165 -3.13 10.05 9.69
CA LEU A 165 -4.52 9.79 9.28
C LEU A 165 -4.91 8.33 9.58
N ALA A 166 -6.18 8.09 9.89
CA ALA A 166 -6.70 6.76 10.20
C ALA A 166 -6.75 5.85 8.97
N CYS A 167 -7.14 6.35 7.79
CA CYS A 167 -7.18 5.52 6.57
C CYS A 167 -5.80 4.95 6.22
N PRO A 168 -4.73 5.76 6.11
CA PRO A 168 -3.40 5.24 5.83
C PRO A 168 -2.90 4.26 6.91
N GLN A 169 -3.30 4.43 8.18
CA GLN A 169 -2.98 3.44 9.22
C GLN A 169 -3.66 2.09 8.98
N VAL A 170 -4.94 2.09 8.58
CA VAL A 170 -5.65 0.86 8.19
C VAL A 170 -4.99 0.22 6.97
N TRP A 171 -4.64 1.00 5.95
CA TRP A 171 -4.00 0.48 4.74
C TRP A 171 -2.62 -0.09 5.02
N ALA A 172 -1.81 0.55 5.86
CA ALA A 172 -0.54 0.01 6.31
C ALA A 172 -0.73 -1.33 7.05
N ALA A 173 -1.71 -1.42 7.94
CA ALA A 173 -2.01 -2.66 8.65
C ALA A 173 -2.49 -3.79 7.72
N GLU A 174 -3.31 -3.46 6.71
CA GLU A 174 -3.71 -4.42 5.68
C GLU A 174 -2.53 -4.95 4.87
N SER A 175 -1.62 -4.05 4.44
CA SER A 175 -0.43 -4.44 3.67
C SER A 175 0.52 -5.29 4.51
N ASN A 176 0.77 -4.91 5.76
CA ASN A 176 1.63 -5.67 6.68
C ASN A 176 1.08 -7.07 6.99
N ALA A 177 -0.24 -7.28 6.95
CA ALA A 177 -0.81 -8.61 7.15
C ALA A 177 -0.33 -9.63 6.10
N TYR A 178 0.01 -9.17 4.89
CA TYR A 178 0.59 -10.03 3.85
C TYR A 178 2.02 -10.45 4.14
N ASP A 179 2.75 -9.77 5.02
CA ASP A 179 4.08 -10.22 5.43
C ASP A 179 4.01 -11.65 6.00
N CYS A 180 3.00 -11.86 6.84
CA CYS A 180 2.74 -13.10 7.55
C CYS A 180 2.18 -14.23 6.69
N SER A 181 1.23 -13.88 5.82
CA SER A 181 0.51 -14.89 5.03
C SER A 181 1.20 -15.22 3.72
N ASN A 182 2.12 -14.37 3.25
CA ASN A 182 2.60 -14.41 1.87
C ASN A 182 4.10 -14.13 1.72
N VAL A 183 4.59 -12.99 2.22
CA VAL A 183 5.95 -12.51 1.91
C VAL A 183 7.01 -13.48 2.42
N PHE A 184 6.89 -13.92 3.66
CA PHE A 184 7.88 -14.81 4.28
C PHE A 184 7.57 -16.30 4.14
N ASP A 185 6.51 -16.67 3.41
CA ASP A 185 6.14 -18.07 3.16
C ASP A 185 6.87 -18.64 1.93
N TYR A 186 8.19 -18.85 2.05
CA TYR A 186 9.00 -19.49 1.01
C TYR A 186 10.11 -20.37 1.58
N THR A 187 10.59 -21.27 0.74
CA THR A 187 11.74 -22.11 1.04
C THR A 187 13.03 -21.39 0.65
N ASN A 188 13.99 -21.28 1.58
CA ASN A 188 15.28 -20.66 1.28
C ASN A 188 15.99 -21.31 0.08
N GLY A 189 16.53 -20.46 -0.80
CA GLY A 189 17.28 -20.88 -1.99
C GLY A 189 16.41 -21.15 -3.23
N THR A 190 15.08 -20.99 -3.15
CA THR A 190 14.22 -21.06 -4.34
C THR A 190 14.25 -19.75 -5.14
N ASP A 191 13.91 -19.86 -6.43
CA ASP A 191 13.66 -18.70 -7.28
C ASP A 191 12.23 -18.19 -7.06
N LEU A 192 12.12 -16.99 -6.50
CA LEU A 192 10.86 -16.38 -6.06
C LEU A 192 10.04 -15.79 -7.22
N CYS A 193 10.61 -15.64 -8.41
CA CYS A 193 9.90 -15.18 -9.61
C CYS A 193 9.41 -16.35 -10.48
N THR A 194 9.37 -17.56 -9.90
CA THR A 194 8.83 -18.76 -10.54
C THR A 194 7.98 -19.58 -9.56
N GLY A 195 7.28 -20.60 -10.08
CA GLY A 195 6.58 -21.59 -9.27
C GLY A 195 5.44 -21.05 -8.39
N THR A 196 5.18 -21.75 -7.29
CA THR A 196 4.01 -21.50 -6.42
C THR A 196 4.10 -20.16 -5.68
N TYR A 197 5.30 -19.76 -5.23
CA TYR A 197 5.49 -18.48 -4.55
C TYR A 197 5.10 -17.32 -5.47
N PHE A 198 5.65 -17.30 -6.68
CA PHE A 198 5.33 -16.29 -7.70
C PHE A 198 3.85 -16.24 -8.03
N THR A 199 3.25 -17.38 -8.39
CA THR A 199 1.84 -17.44 -8.82
C THR A 199 0.85 -17.08 -7.71
N THR A 200 1.19 -17.36 -6.45
CA THR A 200 0.39 -16.94 -5.29
C THR A 200 0.53 -15.44 -5.05
N ASN A 201 1.76 -14.92 -5.04
CA ASN A 201 2.03 -13.55 -4.64
C ASN A 201 1.75 -12.50 -5.72
N ILE A 202 1.74 -12.87 -7.01
CA ILE A 202 1.24 -12.00 -8.07
C ILE A 202 -0.24 -11.62 -7.86
N LYS A 203 -1.05 -12.52 -7.29
CA LYS A 203 -2.45 -12.19 -6.97
C LYS A 203 -2.56 -11.13 -5.88
N VAL A 204 -1.66 -11.20 -4.88
CA VAL A 204 -1.54 -10.19 -3.82
C VAL A 204 -1.06 -8.86 -4.40
N ILE A 205 -0.01 -8.88 -5.23
CA ILE A 205 0.51 -7.69 -5.91
C ILE A 205 -0.58 -7.01 -6.75
N ASN A 206 -1.29 -7.76 -7.60
CA ASN A 206 -2.39 -7.22 -8.40
C ASN A 206 -3.49 -6.58 -7.54
N LEU A 207 -3.86 -7.24 -6.44
CA LEU A 207 -4.86 -6.72 -5.51
C LEU A 207 -4.38 -5.42 -4.84
N GLN A 208 -3.12 -5.36 -4.40
CA GLN A 208 -2.57 -4.18 -3.75
C GLN A 208 -2.43 -3.01 -4.74
N ILE A 209 -1.93 -3.23 -5.95
CA ILE A 209 -1.88 -2.19 -6.99
C ILE A 209 -3.29 -1.68 -7.34
N ALA A 210 -4.28 -2.57 -7.48
CA ALA A 210 -5.66 -2.20 -7.72
C ALA A 210 -6.25 -1.36 -6.56
N LYS A 211 -6.04 -1.79 -5.31
CA LYS A 211 -6.44 -1.05 -4.12
C LYS A 211 -5.83 0.35 -4.08
N GLN A 212 -4.52 0.47 -4.30
CA GLN A 212 -3.83 1.74 -4.19
C GLN A 212 -4.23 2.72 -5.31
N GLY A 213 -4.41 2.24 -6.54
CA GLY A 213 -4.97 3.07 -7.62
C GLY A 213 -6.37 3.58 -7.31
N TYR A 214 -7.24 2.72 -6.76
CA TYR A 214 -8.60 3.10 -6.37
C TYR A 214 -8.62 4.09 -5.18
N ARG A 215 -7.76 3.87 -4.19
CA ARG A 215 -7.58 4.76 -3.01
C ARG A 215 -7.02 6.12 -3.40
N LEU A 216 -6.03 6.16 -4.30
CA LEU A 216 -5.48 7.41 -4.82
C LEU A 216 -6.55 8.23 -5.55
N ALA A 217 -7.32 7.61 -6.44
CA ALA A 217 -8.42 8.28 -7.12
C ALA A 217 -9.44 8.85 -6.12
N ALA A 218 -9.84 8.05 -5.11
CA ALA A 218 -10.71 8.49 -4.03
C ALA A 218 -10.15 9.72 -3.30
N TRP A 219 -8.85 9.66 -2.95
CA TRP A 219 -8.16 10.70 -2.19
C TRP A 219 -8.12 12.02 -2.96
N LEU A 220 -7.75 11.97 -4.24
CA LEU A 220 -7.67 13.15 -5.09
C LEU A 220 -9.06 13.76 -5.35
N ASN A 221 -10.08 12.94 -5.59
CA ASN A 221 -11.45 13.41 -5.76
C ASN A 221 -11.95 14.11 -4.48
N VAL A 222 -11.68 13.57 -3.29
CA VAL A 222 -12.05 14.25 -2.04
C VAL A 222 -11.30 15.57 -1.86
N LEU A 223 -10.00 15.62 -2.20
CA LEU A 223 -9.21 16.85 -2.06
C LEU A 223 -9.67 17.98 -2.98
N PHE A 224 -10.05 17.66 -4.21
CA PHE A 224 -10.33 18.68 -5.23
C PHE A 224 -11.81 18.88 -5.53
N ASP A 225 -12.65 17.85 -5.32
CA ASP A 225 -14.09 17.87 -5.61
C ASP A 225 -14.95 17.72 -4.33
N GLY A 226 -14.36 17.37 -3.19
CA GLY A 226 -15.04 17.26 -1.90
C GLY A 226 -15.82 15.95 -1.68
N ALA A 227 -15.71 14.98 -2.60
CA ALA A 227 -16.37 13.68 -2.50
C ALA A 227 -15.59 12.60 -3.27
N VAL A 228 -15.70 11.33 -2.88
CA VAL A 228 -14.96 10.23 -3.52
C VAL A 228 -15.31 10.01 -5.00
N SER A 229 -16.59 10.06 -5.39
CA SER A 229 -17.07 9.99 -6.79
C SER A 229 -16.34 8.95 -7.69
N LEU A 230 -16.39 7.67 -7.33
CA LEU A 230 -15.78 6.57 -8.10
C LEU A 230 -16.80 5.78 -8.94
N PRO A 231 -16.38 5.19 -10.09
CA PRO A 231 -17.22 4.36 -10.95
C PRO A 231 -17.59 3.00 -10.34
#